data_AF-A0A4Q3SSS5-F1
#
_entry.id   AF-A0A4Q3SSS5-F1
#
_cell.length_a   1.000
_cell.length_b   1.000
_cell.length_c   1.000
_cell.angle_alpha   90.00
_cell.angle_beta   90.00
_cell.angle_gamma   90.00
#
_symmetry.space_group_name_H-M   'P 1'
#
loop_
_entity.id
_entity.type
_entity.pdbx_description
1 polymer ?
#
loop_
_entity_poly.entity_id
_entity_poly.type
_entity_poly.pdbx_seq_one_letter_code
_entity_poly.pdbx_strand_id
1 'polypeptide(L)'
;MLISRNPYKVEITKNAPDKERVERMKDNMADILGITKKEANYFIFSSRITNRAYNGDSAKINILKKNFETVDIVEASDLNTLQSLDKAVTKYILCYKKA
;
A
#
# COMPACT_ATOMS: atom_id res chain seq x y z
N MET A 1 10.60 -17.39 -11.61
CA MET A 1 10.66 -16.10 -10.88
C MET A 1 10.90 -16.30 -9.40
N LEU A 2 10.00 -16.96 -8.67
CA LEU A 2 10.11 -17.12 -7.21
C LEU A 2 11.35 -17.92 -6.76
N ILE A 3 11.56 -19.11 -7.32
CA ILE A 3 12.68 -20.01 -6.94
C ILE A 3 14.05 -19.36 -7.22
N SER A 4 14.19 -18.72 -8.38
CA SER A 4 15.43 -18.04 -8.80
C SER A 4 15.57 -16.61 -8.24
N ARG A 5 14.72 -16.19 -7.29
CA ARG A 5 14.71 -14.86 -6.68
C ARG A 5 14.70 -13.70 -7.69
N ASN A 6 13.86 -13.82 -8.72
CA ASN A 6 13.56 -12.73 -9.66
C ASN A 6 12.13 -12.21 -9.40
N PRO A 7 11.93 -11.36 -8.38
CA PRO A 7 10.60 -10.84 -8.02
C PRO A 7 10.13 -9.78 -9.03
N TYR A 8 8.85 -9.43 -8.91
CA TYR A 8 8.29 -8.29 -9.62
C TYR A 8 9.02 -6.99 -9.27
N LYS A 9 9.13 -6.08 -10.25
CA LYS A 9 9.40 -4.67 -9.96
C LYS A 9 8.13 -4.05 -9.38
N VAL A 10 8.28 -3.23 -8.36
CA VAL A 10 7.18 -2.59 -7.64
C VAL A 10 7.35 -1.07 -7.69
N GLU A 11 6.30 -0.38 -8.10
CA GLU A 11 6.16 1.07 -7.99
C GLU A 11 5.08 1.40 -6.96
N ILE A 12 5.36 2.32 -6.03
CA ILE A 12 4.43 2.73 -4.97
C ILE A 12 4.17 4.23 -5.11
N THR A 13 2.90 4.59 -5.27
CA THR A 13 2.49 5.97 -5.55
C THR A 13 1.29 6.38 -4.70
N LYS A 14 1.04 7.71 -4.61
CA LYS A 14 -0.14 8.25 -3.90
C LYS A 14 -1.42 8.08 -4.71
N ASN A 15 -1.33 8.11 -6.04
CA ASN A 15 -2.47 8.04 -6.96
C ASN A 15 -2.46 6.70 -7.69
N ALA A 16 -3.62 6.27 -8.20
CA ALA A 16 -3.69 5.07 -9.02
C ALA A 16 -2.77 5.18 -10.26
N PRO A 17 -2.14 4.08 -10.70
CA PRO A 17 -1.39 4.09 -11.95
C PRO A 17 -2.31 4.41 -13.12
N ASP A 18 -1.78 5.14 -14.10
CA ASP A 18 -2.49 5.41 -15.35
C ASP A 18 -2.90 4.09 -16.04
N LYS A 19 -4.19 3.97 -16.37
CA LYS A 19 -4.75 2.76 -16.98
C LYS A 19 -4.16 2.52 -18.36
N GLU A 20 -3.96 3.56 -19.16
CA GLU A 20 -3.42 3.39 -20.51
C GLU A 20 -1.98 2.88 -20.45
N ARG A 21 -1.17 3.41 -19.52
CA ARG A 21 0.16 2.89 -19.26
C ARG A 21 0.13 1.40 -18.89
N VAL A 22 -0.76 0.99 -18.00
CA VAL A 22 -0.87 -0.42 -17.58
C VAL A 22 -1.26 -1.31 -18.75
N GLU A 23 -2.20 -0.88 -19.59
CA GLU A 23 -2.62 -1.65 -20.77
C GLU A 23 -1.51 -1.77 -21.81
N ARG A 24 -0.79 -0.68 -22.11
CA ARG A 24 0.40 -0.74 -22.99
C ARG A 24 1.46 -1.71 -22.48
N MET A 25 1.68 -1.74 -21.17
CA MET A 25 2.63 -2.70 -20.58
C MET A 25 2.17 -4.15 -20.76
N LYS A 26 0.86 -4.42 -20.63
CA LYS A 26 0.30 -5.76 -20.83
C LYS A 26 0.40 -6.21 -22.29
N ASP A 27 0.10 -5.32 -23.22
CA ASP A 27 0.21 -5.60 -24.66
C ASP A 27 1.66 -5.94 -25.02
N ASN A 28 2.62 -5.11 -24.60
CA ASN A 28 4.04 -5.38 -24.81
C ASN A 28 4.51 -6.72 -24.18
N MET A 29 4.03 -7.05 -22.97
CA MET A 29 4.39 -8.31 -22.30
C MET A 29 3.76 -9.52 -22.99
N ALA A 30 2.54 -9.39 -23.50
CA ALA A 30 1.86 -10.41 -24.28
C ALA A 30 2.68 -10.75 -25.54
N ASP A 31 3.16 -9.73 -26.25
CA ASP A 31 4.01 -9.89 -27.44
C ASP A 31 5.36 -10.53 -27.10
N ILE A 32 6.04 -10.07 -26.04
CA ILE A 32 7.36 -10.58 -25.63
C ILE A 32 7.31 -12.05 -25.22
N LEU A 33 6.23 -12.48 -24.56
CA LEU A 33 6.09 -13.85 -24.04
C LEU A 33 5.28 -14.76 -24.96
N GLY A 34 4.68 -14.23 -26.03
CA GLY A 34 3.79 -14.99 -26.90
C GLY A 34 2.53 -15.50 -26.19
N ILE A 35 2.01 -14.73 -25.23
CA ILE A 35 0.84 -15.09 -24.41
C ILE A 35 -0.34 -14.19 -24.73
N THR A 36 -1.54 -14.60 -24.29
CA THR A 36 -2.72 -13.74 -24.41
C THR A 36 -2.63 -12.56 -23.44
N LYS A 37 -3.31 -11.47 -23.78
CA LYS A 37 -3.49 -10.33 -22.88
C LYS A 37 -4.12 -10.72 -21.53
N LYS A 38 -4.99 -11.73 -21.51
CA LYS A 38 -5.58 -12.25 -20.28
C LYS A 38 -4.53 -12.86 -19.37
N GLU A 39 -3.58 -13.61 -19.93
CA GLU A 39 -2.46 -14.21 -19.21
C GLU A 39 -1.43 -13.16 -18.77
N ALA A 40 -1.25 -12.08 -19.53
CA ALA A 40 -0.37 -10.96 -19.13
C ALA A 40 -0.79 -10.32 -17.79
N ASN A 41 -2.06 -10.42 -17.39
CA ASN A 41 -2.53 -9.96 -16.06
C ASN A 41 -1.86 -10.68 -14.88
N TYR A 42 -1.35 -11.90 -15.07
CA TYR A 42 -0.57 -12.58 -14.01
C TYR A 42 0.77 -11.90 -13.76
N PHE A 43 1.29 -11.18 -14.75
CA PHE A 43 2.61 -10.56 -14.68
C PHE A 43 2.57 -9.06 -14.46
N ILE A 44 1.46 -8.38 -14.75
CA ILE A 44 1.29 -6.94 -14.63
C ILE A 44 -0.05 -6.64 -13.97
N PHE A 45 0.01 -6.13 -12.73
CA PHE A 45 -1.19 -5.83 -11.94
C PHE A 45 -0.96 -4.66 -10.99
N SER A 46 -2.06 -3.99 -10.65
CA SER A 46 -2.07 -2.93 -9.66
C SER A 46 -2.97 -3.30 -8.48
N SER A 47 -2.59 -2.87 -7.29
CA SER A 47 -3.42 -3.03 -6.09
C SER A 47 -3.40 -1.77 -5.23
N ARG A 48 -4.35 -1.66 -4.32
CA ARG A 48 -4.44 -0.57 -3.33
C ARG A 48 -4.03 -1.14 -1.98
N ILE A 49 -3.11 -0.47 -1.31
CA ILE A 49 -2.76 -0.75 0.08
C ILE A 49 -3.16 0.44 0.95
N THR A 50 -3.72 0.16 2.12
CA THR A 50 -4.05 1.19 3.10
C THR A 50 -3.38 0.81 4.41
N ASN A 51 -2.66 1.75 5.00
CA ASN A 51 -2.05 1.58 6.31
C ASN A 51 -2.63 2.64 7.25
N ARG A 52 -3.16 2.20 8.39
CA ARG A 52 -3.56 3.04 9.52
C ARG A 52 -2.76 2.50 10.71
N ALA A 53 -1.70 3.21 11.08
CA ALA A 53 -0.69 2.71 12.01
C ALA A 53 -1.19 2.69 13.47
N TYR A 54 -2.14 3.56 13.79
CA TYR A 54 -2.89 3.57 15.03
C TYR A 54 -4.38 3.66 14.71
N ASN A 55 -5.24 2.96 15.46
CA ASN A 55 -6.68 3.08 15.30
C ASN A 55 -7.32 3.31 16.66
N GLY A 56 -7.59 4.57 16.99
CA GLY A 56 -8.20 4.95 18.26
C GLY A 56 -9.60 4.36 18.48
N ASP A 57 -10.29 3.95 17.40
CA ASP A 57 -11.64 3.39 17.45
C ASP A 57 -11.64 1.91 17.90
N SER A 58 -10.61 1.15 17.52
CA SER A 58 -10.56 -0.31 17.76
C SER A 58 -9.42 -0.77 18.68
N ALA A 59 -8.38 0.05 18.86
CA ALA A 59 -7.17 -0.28 19.59
C ALA A 59 -6.72 0.91 20.46
N LYS A 60 -7.65 1.37 21.30
CA LYS A 60 -7.45 2.53 22.15
C LYS A 60 -6.38 2.26 23.22
N ILE A 61 -5.44 3.19 23.40
CA ILE A 61 -4.40 3.11 24.43
C ILE A 61 -4.69 4.25 25.39
N ASN A 62 -5.16 3.92 26.59
CA ASN A 62 -5.48 4.92 27.60
C ASN A 62 -4.28 5.14 28.55
N ILE A 63 -4.01 6.41 28.85
CA ILE A 63 -2.99 6.85 29.79
C ILE A 63 -3.68 7.33 31.06
N LEU A 64 -3.32 6.75 32.21
CA LEU A 64 -3.76 7.22 33.52
C LEU A 64 -2.85 8.36 34.00
N LYS A 65 -3.43 9.54 34.20
CA LYS A 65 -2.74 10.72 34.73
C LYS A 65 -2.65 10.68 36.25
N LYS A 66 -1.78 11.52 36.82
CA LYS A 66 -1.59 11.66 38.28
C LYS A 66 -2.83 12.14 39.04
N ASN A 67 -3.74 12.85 38.37
CA ASN A 67 -5.03 13.26 38.90
C ASN A 67 -6.11 12.15 38.80
N PHE A 68 -5.70 10.92 38.48
CA PHE A 68 -6.55 9.74 38.29
C PHE A 68 -7.51 9.79 37.07
N GLU A 69 -7.36 10.79 36.19
CA GLU A 69 -8.08 10.81 34.92
C GLU A 69 -7.41 9.93 33.88
N THR A 70 -8.21 9.23 33.07
CA THR A 70 -7.76 8.48 31.91
C THR A 70 -8.03 9.25 30.63
N VAL A 71 -7.02 9.34 29.75
CA VAL A 71 -7.12 10.00 28.44
C VAL A 71 -6.53 9.12 27.35
N ASP A 72 -6.94 9.32 26.10
CA ASP A 72 -6.34 8.61 24.97
C ASP A 72 -4.88 9.04 24.74
N ILE A 73 -4.02 8.13 24.28
CA ILE A 73 -2.62 8.45 23.98
C ILE A 73 -2.46 9.56 22.92
N VAL A 74 -3.39 9.68 21.97
CA VAL A 74 -3.41 10.74 20.95
C VAL A 74 -3.74 12.09 21.57
N GLU A 75 -4.58 12.13 22.60
CA GLU A 75 -4.94 13.34 23.35
C GLU A 75 -3.91 13.69 24.42
N ALA A 76 -3.24 12.67 24.98
CA ALA A 76 -2.23 12.82 26.02
C ALA A 76 -0.87 13.27 25.46
N SER A 77 -0.64 13.11 24.16
CA SER A 77 0.67 13.35 23.56
C SER A 77 0.75 14.74 22.94
N ASP A 78 1.76 15.50 23.38
CA ASP A 78 2.18 16.75 22.73
C ASP A 78 2.88 16.51 21.38
N LEU A 79 3.09 15.25 20.97
CA LEU A 79 3.71 14.89 19.71
C LEU A 79 2.66 14.83 18.60
N ASN A 80 2.70 15.82 17.71
CA ASN A 80 1.93 15.87 16.44
C ASN A 80 2.01 14.57 15.61
N THR A 81 3.00 13.72 15.87
CA THR A 81 3.22 12.43 15.22
C THR A 81 2.09 11.43 15.50
N LEU A 82 1.52 11.35 16.70
CA LEU A 82 0.50 10.34 17.03
C LEU A 82 -0.83 10.58 16.31
N GLN A 83 -1.23 11.85 16.14
CA GLN A 83 -2.39 12.21 15.32
C GLN A 83 -2.20 11.82 13.84
N SER A 84 -0.96 11.82 13.34
CA SER A 84 -0.68 11.40 11.96
C SER A 84 -0.75 9.89 11.77
N LEU A 85 -0.48 9.11 12.82
CA LEU A 85 -0.55 7.64 12.80
C LEU A 85 -2.01 7.13 12.79
N ASP A 86 -2.93 7.92 13.35
CA ASP A 86 -4.35 7.62 13.31
C ASP A 86 -4.97 7.83 11.92
N LYS A 87 -4.31 8.61 11.05
CA LYS A 87 -4.78 8.85 9.69
C LYS A 87 -4.43 7.67 8.79
N ALA A 88 -5.45 7.12 8.12
CA ALA A 88 -5.25 6.11 7.09
C ALA A 88 -4.50 6.69 5.88
N VAL A 89 -3.37 6.09 5.53
CA VAL A 89 -2.59 6.40 4.33
C VAL A 89 -2.86 5.33 3.28
N THR A 90 -3.49 5.73 2.18
CA THR A 90 -3.62 4.88 0.99
C THR A 90 -2.44 5.08 0.05
N LYS A 91 -1.92 3.97 -0.48
CA LYS A 91 -0.98 3.93 -1.60
C LYS A 91 -1.49 2.97 -2.67
N TYR A 92 -1.06 3.20 -3.90
CA TYR A 92 -1.29 2.31 -5.01
C TYR A 92 0.02 1.67 -5.41
N ILE A 93 -0.01 0.35 -5.58
CA ILE A 93 1.12 -0.44 -6.05
C ILE A 93 0.89 -0.82 -7.50
N LEU A 94 1.93 -0.74 -8.32
CA LEU A 94 1.98 -1.34 -9.65
C LEU A 94 3.13 -2.35 -9.65
N CYS A 95 2.79 -3.62 -9.85
CA CYS A 95 3.71 -4.74 -9.88
C CYS A 95 3.84 -5.24 -11.31
N TYR A 96 5.07 -5.42 -11.80
CA TYR A 96 5.31 -5.94 -13.14
C TYR A 96 6.61 -6.72 -13.26
N LYS A 97 6.61 -7.75 -14.11
CA LYS A 97 7.83 -8.48 -14.47
C LYS A 97 8.69 -7.54 -15.33
N LYS A 98 9.99 -7.43 -15.04
CA LYS A 98 10.92 -6.81 -15.98
C LYS A 98 11.06 -7.73 -17.19
N ALA A 99 10.82 -7.18 -18.39
CA ALA A 99 11.14 -7.84 -19.64
C ALA A 99 12.62 -8.24 -19.65
#